data_AF-A0A699ZYV4-F1
#
_entry.id   AF-A0A699ZYV4-F1
#
_cell.length_a   1.000
_cell.length_b   1.000
_cell.length_c   1.000
_cell.angle_alpha   90.00
_cell.angle_beta   90.00
_cell.angle_gamma   90.00
#
_symmetry.space_group_name_H-M   'P 1'
#
loop_
_entity.id
_entity.type
_entity.pdbx_description
1 polymer ?
#
loop_
_entity_poly.entity_id
_entity_poly.type
_entity_poly.pdbx_seq_one_letter_code
_entity_poly.pdbx_strand_id
1 'polypeptide(L)'
;MVHLKVDTTLTNKTFSIAAYQSRLLGFKDRPLATEFVELPCEVLFTDVERAGVELLAAGPTAKPLVEKEGLAASLLRLESVMEQVKQHVDDVLEGRRAGDAAMGRYIADTLAAVPRFSRADFERLFNESVQDTLMITYLSNLVRTQ
;
A
#
# COMPACT_ATOMS: atom_id res chain seq x y z
N MET A 1 -24.78 17.66 -15.19
CA MET A 1 -24.88 16.60 -14.16
C MET A 1 -23.73 15.62 -14.39
N VAL A 2 -23.15 15.05 -13.33
CA VAL A 2 -22.08 14.04 -13.47
C VAL A 2 -22.70 12.66 -13.31
N HIS A 3 -22.35 11.74 -14.21
CA HIS A 3 -22.83 10.37 -14.26
C HIS A 3 -21.64 9.42 -14.09
N LEU A 4 -21.75 8.45 -13.19
CA LEU A 4 -20.78 7.35 -13.09
C LEU A 4 -21.36 6.11 -13.78
N LYS A 5 -20.58 5.55 -14.71
CA LYS A 5 -20.82 4.26 -15.35
C LYS A 5 -19.94 3.24 -14.65
N VAL A 6 -20.56 2.26 -14.00
CA VAL A 6 -19.90 1.18 -13.28
C VAL A 6 -20.19 -0.12 -14.01
N ASP A 7 -19.14 -0.79 -14.51
CA ASP A 7 -19.28 -2.09 -15.15
C ASP A 7 -19.30 -3.21 -14.11
N THR A 8 -20.44 -3.89 -14.00
CA THR A 8 -20.67 -5.01 -13.08
C THR A 8 -20.57 -6.37 -13.76
N THR A 9 -20.31 -6.43 -15.06
CA THR A 9 -20.31 -7.67 -15.84
C THR A 9 -19.06 -8.51 -15.65
N LEU A 10 -17.99 -7.93 -15.07
CA LEU A 10 -16.71 -8.58 -14.73
C LEU A 10 -16.08 -9.39 -15.89
N THR A 11 -16.49 -9.13 -17.14
CA THR A 11 -16.16 -9.99 -18.29
C THR A 11 -14.65 -9.98 -18.57
N ASN A 12 -13.98 -8.87 -18.29
CA ASN A 12 -12.53 -8.71 -18.43
C ASN A 12 -11.75 -8.90 -17.11
N LYS A 13 -12.39 -9.41 -16.04
CA LYS A 13 -11.82 -9.46 -14.67
C LYS A 13 -11.39 -8.11 -14.09
N THR A 14 -11.76 -7.01 -14.74
CA THR A 14 -11.47 -5.63 -14.29
C THR A 14 -12.77 -4.93 -13.96
N PHE A 15 -12.84 -4.31 -12.79
CA PHE A 15 -13.91 -3.39 -12.44
C PHE A 15 -13.60 -2.04 -13.10
N SER A 16 -14.42 -1.62 -14.08
CA SER A 16 -14.21 -0.35 -14.77
C SER A 16 -15.20 0.70 -14.28
N ILE A 17 -14.69 1.88 -13.93
CA ILE A 17 -15.47 3.04 -13.52
C ILE A 17 -15.12 4.17 -14.48
N ALA A 18 -16.13 4.74 -15.13
CA ALA A 18 -15.97 5.91 -15.99
C ALA A 18 -16.94 7.01 -15.56
N ALA A 19 -16.48 8.26 -15.54
CA ALA A 19 -17.30 9.42 -15.21
C ALA A 19 -17.63 10.21 -16.49
N TYR A 20 -18.85 10.71 -16.60
CA TYR A 20 -19.31 11.50 -17.73
C TYR A 20 -20.04 12.76 -17.26
N GLN A 21 -19.81 13.89 -17.93
CA GLN A 21 -20.59 15.09 -17.76
C GLN A 21 -21.62 15.22 -18.89
N SER A 22 -22.89 15.35 -18.53
CA SER A 22 -23.94 15.67 -19.50
C SER A 22 -23.94 17.16 -19.85
N ARG A 23 -23.86 17.45 -21.15
CA ARG A 23 -23.98 18.78 -21.74
C ARG A 23 -25.14 18.80 -22.72
N LEU A 24 -26.07 19.75 -22.53
CA LEU A 24 -27.16 19.96 -23.48
C LEU A 24 -26.59 20.63 -24.74
N LEU A 25 -26.75 19.97 -25.87
CA LEU A 25 -26.51 20.54 -27.19
C LEU A 25 -27.82 21.13 -27.69
N GLY A 26 -27.82 22.45 -27.90
CA GLY A 26 -28.96 23.18 -28.43
C GLY A 26 -28.52 24.24 -29.42
N PHE A 27 -29.43 24.64 -30.31
CA PHE A 27 -29.20 25.74 -31.23
C PHE A 27 -30.24 26.84 -30.98
N LYS A 28 -29.73 28.06 -30.80
CA LYS A 28 -30.45 29.31 -30.51
C LYS A 28 -31.25 29.32 -29.21
N ASP A 29 -32.19 28.39 -29.00
CA ASP A 29 -32.95 28.20 -27.74
C ASP A 29 -33.72 26.85 -27.67
N ARG A 30 -33.45 25.91 -28.60
CA ARG A 30 -34.06 24.57 -28.59
C ARG A 30 -33.04 23.51 -28.18
N PRO A 31 -33.29 22.72 -27.13
CA PRO A 31 -32.46 21.56 -26.83
C PRO A 31 -32.65 20.51 -27.94
N LEU A 32 -31.55 20.10 -28.59
CA LEU A 32 -31.54 19.14 -29.70
C LEU A 32 -31.09 17.75 -29.25
N ALA A 33 -30.05 17.69 -28.41
CA ALA A 33 -29.48 16.45 -27.91
C ALA A 33 -28.75 16.67 -26.58
N THR A 34 -28.42 15.57 -25.90
CA THR A 34 -27.54 15.58 -24.72
C THR A 34 -26.27 14.84 -25.09
N GLU A 35 -25.14 15.51 -24.96
CA GLU A 35 -23.81 14.93 -25.14
C GLU A 35 -23.24 14.51 -23.78
N PHE A 36 -22.52 13.39 -23.75
CA PHE A 36 -21.80 12.92 -22.57
C PHE A 36 -20.31 12.99 -22.85
N VAL A 37 -19.63 13.89 -22.14
CA VAL A 37 -18.17 14.07 -22.24
C VAL A 37 -17.52 13.31 -21.10
N GLU A 38 -16.56 12.44 -21.42
CA GLU A 38 -15.81 11.67 -20.41
C GLU A 38 -14.95 12.58 -19.55
N LEU A 39 -14.94 12.31 -18.24
CA LEU A 39 -14.13 13.00 -17.25
C LEU A 39 -13.09 12.03 -16.68
N PRO A 40 -11.88 12.52 -16.34
CA PRO A 40 -10.92 11.72 -15.60
C PRO A 40 -11.52 11.29 -14.27
N CYS A 41 -11.38 10.00 -13.95
CA CYS A 41 -11.91 9.38 -12.73
C CYS A 41 -10.81 8.54 -12.09
N GLU A 42 -10.53 8.83 -10.82
CA GLU A 42 -9.57 8.08 -10.01
C GLU A 42 -10.28 7.57 -8.75
N VAL A 43 -9.99 6.32 -8.40
CA VAL A 43 -10.47 5.74 -7.14
C VAL A 43 -9.40 5.98 -6.09
N LEU A 44 -9.70 6.88 -5.15
CA LEU A 44 -8.84 7.18 -4.02
C LEU A 44 -9.22 6.28 -2.85
N PHE A 45 -8.22 5.73 -2.20
CA PHE A 45 -8.38 4.96 -0.97
C PHE A 45 -7.65 5.66 0.16
N THR A 46 -8.32 5.80 1.30
CA THR A 46 -7.66 6.10 2.57
C THR A 46 -6.89 4.87 3.08
N ASP A 47 -5.94 5.06 3.99
CA ASP A 47 -5.13 3.95 4.52
C ASP A 47 -5.99 2.87 5.20
N VAL A 48 -7.08 3.28 5.87
CA VAL A 48 -8.03 2.36 6.52
C VAL A 48 -8.82 1.57 5.47
N GLU A 49 -9.28 2.22 4.41
CA GLU A 49 -10.00 1.56 3.32
C GLU A 49 -9.09 0.58 2.58
N ARG A 50 -7.82 0.93 2.37
CA ARG A 50 -6.84 0.02 1.75
C ARG A 50 -6.68 -1.25 2.57
N ALA A 51 -6.45 -1.14 3.87
CA ALA A 51 -6.33 -2.29 4.76
C ALA A 51 -7.60 -3.17 4.75
N GLY A 52 -8.78 -2.54 4.74
CA GLY A 52 -10.05 -3.25 4.63
C GLY A 52 -10.24 -3.97 3.28
N VAL A 53 -9.89 -3.32 2.17
CA VAL A 53 -9.96 -3.91 0.83
C VAL A 53 -8.98 -5.07 0.68
N GLU A 54 -7.76 -4.93 1.18
CA GLU A 54 -6.77 -6.02 1.19
C GLU A 54 -7.28 -7.23 1.98
N LEU A 55 -7.93 -6.99 3.13
CA LEU A 55 -8.55 -8.05 3.92
C LEU A 55 -9.69 -8.75 3.16
N LEU A 56 -10.56 -7.99 2.50
CA LEU A 56 -11.65 -8.53 1.69
C LEU A 56 -11.12 -9.31 0.47
N ALA A 57 -10.04 -8.83 -0.15
CA ALA A 57 -9.39 -9.49 -1.28
C ALA A 57 -8.72 -10.83 -0.89
N ALA A 58 -8.27 -10.96 0.37
CA ALA A 58 -7.69 -12.20 0.90
C ALA A 58 -8.73 -13.33 1.10
N GLY A 59 -10.03 -13.03 1.02
CA GLY A 59 -11.12 -14.01 0.99
C GLY A 59 -12.01 -14.02 2.24
N PRO A 60 -13.13 -14.77 2.22
CA PRO A 60 -14.17 -14.70 3.25
C PRO A 60 -13.75 -15.26 4.62
N THR A 61 -12.65 -16.00 4.69
CA THR A 61 -12.07 -16.54 5.93
C THR A 61 -10.88 -15.71 6.42
N ALA A 62 -10.51 -14.65 5.70
CA ALA A 62 -9.42 -13.78 6.09
C ALA A 62 -9.79 -13.10 7.41
N LYS A 63 -8.97 -13.35 8.43
CA LYS A 63 -9.07 -12.66 9.71
C LYS A 63 -8.24 -11.37 9.60
N PRO A 64 -8.61 -10.31 10.33
CA PRO A 64 -7.70 -9.19 10.53
C PRO A 64 -6.34 -9.76 10.93
N LEU A 65 -5.29 -9.36 10.22
CA LEU A 65 -3.93 -9.84 10.51
C LEU A 65 -3.71 -9.66 12.01
N VAL A 66 -3.59 -10.78 12.73
CA VAL A 66 -3.12 -10.72 14.11
C VAL A 66 -1.72 -10.13 14.02
N GLU A 67 -1.42 -9.10 14.81
CA GLU A 67 -0.19 -8.27 14.68
C GLU A 67 1.10 -9.10 14.46
N LYS A 68 1.14 -10.29 15.05
CA LYS A 68 2.25 -11.26 14.92
C LYS A 68 2.38 -11.90 13.53
N GLU A 69 1.27 -12.30 12.92
CA GLU A 69 1.24 -12.87 11.57
C GLU A 69 1.54 -11.79 10.53
N GLY A 70 1.04 -10.56 10.76
CA GLY A 70 1.37 -9.38 9.96
C GLY A 70 2.85 -9.03 9.98
N LEU A 71 3.50 -9.10 11.14
CA LEU A 71 4.93 -8.80 11.27
C LEU A 71 5.79 -9.82 10.50
N ALA A 72 5.55 -11.12 10.68
CA ALA A 72 6.31 -12.16 9.99
C ALA A 72 6.18 -12.05 8.47
N ALA A 73 4.95 -11.83 7.97
CA ALA A 73 4.72 -11.59 6.54
C ALA A 73 5.40 -10.32 6.04
N SER A 74 5.42 -9.25 6.83
CA SER A 74 6.08 -7.99 6.50
C SER A 74 7.61 -8.14 6.43
N LEU A 75 8.20 -8.94 7.33
CA LEU A 75 9.64 -9.24 7.31
C LEU A 75 10.03 -10.04 6.07
N LEU A 76 9.25 -11.06 5.70
CA LEU A 76 9.48 -11.83 4.47
C LEU A 76 9.33 -10.95 3.21
N ARG A 77 8.35 -10.05 3.21
CA ARG A 77 8.18 -9.08 2.12
C ARG A 77 9.38 -8.13 2.02
N LEU A 78 9.87 -7.64 3.16
CA LEU A 78 11.06 -6.78 3.21
C LEU A 78 12.29 -7.51 2.67
N GLU A 79 12.51 -8.76 3.10
CA GLU A 79 13.59 -9.61 2.60
C GLU A 79 13.52 -9.78 1.08
N SER A 80 12.33 -10.08 0.55
CA SER A 80 12.10 -10.21 -0.90
C SER A 80 12.45 -8.94 -1.66
N VAL A 81 12.04 -7.77 -1.16
CA VAL A 81 12.35 -6.47 -1.78
C VAL A 81 13.84 -6.18 -1.70
N MET A 82 14.51 -6.49 -0.58
CA MET A 82 15.95 -6.30 -0.43
C MET A 82 16.73 -7.16 -1.44
N GLU A 83 16.34 -8.42 -1.66
CA GLU A 83 17.01 -9.28 -2.64
C GLU A 83 16.79 -8.77 -4.07
N GLN A 84 15.60 -8.26 -4.40
CA GLN A 84 15.35 -7.64 -5.70
C GLN A 84 16.22 -6.41 -5.95
N VAL A 85 16.37 -5.54 -4.94
CA VAL A 85 17.23 -4.34 -5.04
C VAL A 85 18.70 -4.75 -5.19
N LYS A 86 19.15 -5.74 -4.42
CA LYS A 86 20.52 -6.27 -4.53
C LYS A 86 20.79 -6.83 -5.93
N GLN A 87 19.92 -7.69 -6.44
CA GLN A 87 20.05 -8.25 -7.79
C GLN A 87 20.08 -7.16 -8.85
N HIS A 88 19.26 -6.11 -8.71
CA HIS A 88 19.28 -4.97 -9.62
C HIS A 88 20.64 -4.25 -9.61
N VAL A 89 21.22 -4.01 -8.44
CA VAL A 89 22.54 -3.37 -8.31
C VAL A 89 23.62 -4.26 -8.92
N ASP A 90 23.59 -5.57 -8.66
CA ASP A 90 24.54 -6.54 -9.23
C ASP A 90 24.45 -6.56 -10.77
N ASP A 91 23.25 -6.54 -11.34
CA ASP A 91 23.03 -6.49 -12.79
C ASP A 91 23.59 -5.20 -13.44
N VAL A 92 23.51 -4.07 -12.74
CA VAL A 92 24.07 -2.80 -13.21
C VAL A 92 25.60 -2.82 -13.12
N LEU A 93 26.17 -3.38 -12.04
CA LEU A 93 27.62 -3.51 -11.85
C LEU A 93 28.25 -4.47 -12.86
N GLU A 94 27.57 -5.56 -13.20
CA GLU A 94 27.98 -6.52 -14.22
C GLU A 94 27.76 -6.03 -15.66
N GLY A 95 27.13 -4.86 -15.83
CA GLY A 95 26.81 -4.31 -17.15
C GLY A 95 25.68 -5.04 -17.90
N ARG A 96 24.95 -5.95 -17.23
CA ARG A 96 23.74 -6.61 -17.77
C ARG A 96 22.58 -5.63 -17.95
N ARG A 97 22.56 -4.54 -17.18
CA ARG A 97 21.54 -3.49 -17.22
C ARG A 97 22.18 -2.10 -17.20
N ALA A 98 21.62 -1.17 -17.98
CA ALA A 98 22.02 0.23 -17.93
C ALA A 98 21.63 0.83 -16.56
N GLY A 99 22.60 1.45 -15.89
CA GLY A 99 22.37 2.11 -14.61
C GLY A 99 21.53 3.38 -14.75
N ASP A 100 20.67 3.63 -13.76
CA ASP A 100 19.88 4.85 -13.62
C ASP A 100 20.34 5.62 -12.37
N ALA A 101 20.84 6.85 -12.58
CA ALA A 101 21.33 7.71 -11.50
C ALA A 101 20.22 8.11 -10.51
N ALA A 102 18.97 8.29 -10.98
CA ALA A 102 17.85 8.64 -10.10
C ALA A 102 17.51 7.47 -9.16
N MET A 103 17.48 6.24 -9.71
CA MET A 103 17.25 5.03 -8.92
C MET A 103 18.39 4.78 -7.93
N GLY A 104 19.65 4.93 -8.37
CA GLY A 104 20.81 4.79 -7.50
C GLY A 104 20.80 5.81 -6.35
N ARG A 105 20.41 7.06 -6.62
CA ARG A 105 20.26 8.08 -5.58
C ARG A 105 19.17 7.74 -4.58
N TYR A 106 18.01 7.27 -5.06
CA TYR A 106 16.90 6.87 -4.21
C TYR A 106 17.29 5.72 -3.25
N ILE A 107 18.01 4.71 -3.76
CA ILE A 107 18.52 3.60 -2.93
C ILE A 107 19.50 4.12 -1.88
N ALA A 108 20.44 4.99 -2.27
CA ALA A 108 21.41 5.57 -1.35
C ALA A 108 20.76 6.42 -0.24
N ASP A 109 19.80 7.27 -0.60
CA ASP A 109 19.06 8.10 0.36
C ASP A 109 18.21 7.24 1.31
N THR A 110 17.62 6.15 0.81
CA THR A 110 16.86 5.19 1.63
C THR A 110 17.76 4.50 2.66
N LEU A 111 18.96 4.04 2.25
CA LEU A 111 19.93 3.44 3.16
C LEU A 111 20.49 4.43 4.18
N ALA A 112 20.64 5.70 3.79
CA ALA A 112 21.10 6.76 4.67
C ALA A 112 20.07 7.11 5.77
N ALA A 113 18.79 6.87 5.52
CA ALA A 113 17.73 7.07 6.52
C ALA A 113 17.74 6.01 7.63
N VAL A 114 18.44 4.89 7.45
CA VAL A 114 18.50 3.82 8.46
C VAL A 114 19.42 4.28 9.61
N PRO A 115 18.90 4.40 10.85
CA PRO A 115 19.71 4.80 11.99
C PRO A 115 20.83 3.80 12.26
N ARG A 116 22.04 4.31 12.46
CA ARG A 116 23.21 3.50 12.82
C ARG A 116 23.24 3.32 14.32
N PHE A 117 23.04 2.09 14.78
CA PHE A 117 23.16 1.74 16.19
C PHE A 117 24.49 1.03 16.45
N SER A 118 25.12 1.33 17.59
CA SER A 118 26.12 0.41 18.13
C SER A 118 25.41 -0.88 18.58
N ARG A 119 26.13 -2.00 18.57
CA ARG A 119 25.58 -3.29 19.02
C ARG A 119 25.02 -3.20 20.44
N ALA A 120 25.75 -2.53 21.33
CA ALA A 120 25.36 -2.36 22.72
C ALA A 120 24.09 -1.50 22.87
N ASP A 121 23.97 -0.41 22.11
CA ASP A 121 22.78 0.44 22.17
C ASP A 121 21.54 -0.27 21.63
N PHE A 122 21.70 -1.04 20.55
CA PHE A 122 20.60 -1.84 20.00
C PHE A 122 20.13 -2.91 20.97
N GLU A 123 21.05 -3.69 21.55
CA GLU A 123 20.72 -4.74 22.52
C GLU A 123 20.00 -4.14 23.75
N ARG A 124 20.47 -2.99 24.25
CA ARG A 124 19.83 -2.30 25.37
C ARG A 124 18.41 -1.86 25.02
N LEU A 125 18.23 -1.12 23.92
CA LEU A 125 16.92 -0.61 23.48
C LEU A 125 15.92 -1.75 23.18
N PHE A 126 16.40 -2.83 22.56
CA PHE A 126 15.59 -4.00 22.26
C PHE A 126 15.12 -4.68 23.55
N ASN A 127 16.02 -4.91 24.51
CA ASN A 127 15.67 -5.54 25.77
C ASN A 127 14.72 -4.69 26.62
N GLU A 128 14.94 -3.37 26.67
CA GLU A 128 14.02 -2.42 27.33
C GLU A 128 12.62 -2.52 26.72
N SER A 129 12.50 -2.49 25.40
CA SER A 129 11.22 -2.63 24.70
C SER A 129 10.51 -3.97 24.98
N VAL A 130 11.26 -5.08 24.99
CA VAL A 130 10.72 -6.41 25.32
C VAL A 130 10.22 -6.44 26.76
N GLN A 131 10.99 -5.88 27.70
CA GLN A 131 10.63 -5.83 29.11
C GLN A 131 9.34 -5.02 29.33
N ASP A 132 9.23 -3.83 28.73
CA ASP A 132 8.05 -2.98 28.83
C ASP A 132 6.80 -3.68 28.27
N THR A 133 6.94 -4.34 27.12
CA THR A 133 5.85 -5.09 26.49
C THR A 133 5.38 -6.26 27.37
N LEU A 134 6.32 -7.01 27.97
CA LEU A 134 6.00 -8.10 28.88
C LEU A 134 5.30 -7.60 30.15
N MET A 135 5.76 -6.47 30.70
CA MET A 135 5.16 -5.85 31.87
C MET A 135 3.71 -5.42 31.61
N ILE A 136 3.45 -4.74 30.48
CA ILE A 136 2.09 -4.31 30.09
C ILE A 136 1.19 -5.53 29.86
N THR A 137 1.70 -6.57 29.20
CA THR A 137 0.96 -7.82 28.95
C THR A 137 0.59 -8.50 30.28
N TYR A 138 1.53 -8.55 31.22
CA TYR A 138 1.30 -9.12 32.55
C TYR A 138 0.22 -8.33 33.31
N LEU A 139 0.35 -7.01 33.37
CA LEU A 139 -0.63 -6.13 34.02
C LEU A 139 -2.03 -6.30 33.40
N SER A 140 -2.11 -6.35 32.07
CA SER A 140 -3.38 -6.53 31.35
C SER A 140 -4.04 -7.87 31.68
N ASN A 141 -3.25 -8.95 31.78
CA ASN A 141 -3.75 -10.26 32.20
C ASN A 141 -4.21 -10.25 33.67
N LEU A 142 -3.49 -9.58 34.56
CA LEU A 142 -3.87 -9.45 35.96
C LEU A 142 -5.19 -8.70 36.14
N VAL A 143 -5.41 -7.60 35.40
CA VAL A 143 -6.67 -6.86 35.38
C VAL A 143 -7.82 -7.69 34.81
N ARG A 144 -7.57 -8.52 33.79
CA ARG A 144 -8.61 -9.39 33.18
C ARG A 144 -9.09 -10.51 34.11
N THR A 145 -8.25 -10.95 35.05
CA THR A 145 -8.58 -12.05 35.97
C THR A 145 -9.37 -11.58 37.21
N GLN A 146 -9.41 -10.27 37.48
CA GLN A 146 -10.16 -9.65 38.58
C GLN A 146 -11.53 -9.16 38.11
#